data_AF-G7NBG8-F1
#
_entry.id   AF-G7NBG8-F1
#
_cell.length_a   1.000
_cell.length_b   1.000
_cell.length_c   1.000
_cell.angle_alpha   90.00
_cell.angle_beta   90.00
_cell.angle_gamma   90.00
#
_symmetry.space_group_name_H-M   'P 1'
#
loop_
_entity.id
_entity.type
_entity.pdbx_description
1 polymer ?
#
loop_
_entity_poly.entity_id
_entity_poly.type
_entity_poly.pdbx_seq_one_letter_code
_entity_poly.pdbx_strand_id
1 'polypeptide(L)'
;MSCTTSHPFRWPLWMTLGMDTDQEGTNLIPAPRAGQLSVYTTTRSHLGTENNIDLVLNVEDFDVESKFERTVNVSVPKKTRNNGTLYAYIFLHHAGVLPWHDGKQVHLVSPLTTYMVPKPEEINLLTGESDAQQQLEAEKKPTSALDEPVSHWRPRLALNVMADNFVFDGSSLPADVHRYMKMIQLGKTVHYLPILFIDQLSNRVKDLMVINRSTTELPLTVSYDKVSLGRLRFWIHMQDAVYSLQQFGFSEKDADEVKGIFVDTNLYFLALTFFVAAFHLLFDFLAFKNDISFWKKKKSMIGMSTKAVLWRCFSTVVIFLFLLDEQTSLLVLVPAGVGAAIEFGTYSESERKTEEYDTQAMKYLSYLLYPLCVGGAVYSLLNIKYKSWYSWLINSFVNGVYAFGFLFMLPQLFVNYKLKSVAHLPWKAFTYKAFNTFIDDVFAFIITMPTSHRLACFRDDVVFLVYLYQRWLYPVDKRRVNEFGESYEEKATRAPHTD
;
A
#
# COMPACT_ATOMS: atom_id res chain seq x y z
N MET A 1 -25.91 18.01 -48.31
CA MET A 1 -25.47 16.83 -47.53
C MET A 1 -25.95 17.01 -46.12
N SER A 2 -26.53 15.96 -45.57
CA SER A 2 -27.45 15.90 -44.42
C SER A 2 -26.92 16.52 -43.12
N CYS A 3 -27.74 17.40 -42.55
CA CYS A 3 -27.65 17.87 -41.17
C CYS A 3 -28.04 16.71 -40.23
N THR A 4 -27.07 16.09 -39.58
CA THR A 4 -27.32 15.10 -38.51
C THR A 4 -27.67 15.87 -37.24
N THR A 5 -28.95 16.01 -36.96
CA THR A 5 -29.46 16.42 -35.65
C THR A 5 -29.04 15.39 -34.61
N SER A 6 -28.06 15.72 -33.77
CA SER A 6 -27.76 14.92 -32.58
C SER A 6 -28.89 15.10 -31.58
N HIS A 7 -29.59 14.00 -31.28
CA HIS A 7 -30.61 14.00 -30.24
C HIS A 7 -29.93 13.78 -28.88
N PRO A 8 -30.14 14.67 -27.88
CA PRO A 8 -29.54 14.54 -26.56
C PRO A 8 -30.01 13.25 -25.87
N PHE A 9 -29.09 12.51 -25.24
CA PHE A 9 -29.45 11.34 -24.45
C PHE A 9 -30.12 11.76 -23.16
N ARG A 10 -31.32 11.24 -22.89
CA ARG A 10 -32.10 11.55 -21.67
C ARG A 10 -32.00 10.39 -20.67
N TRP A 11 -32.08 10.76 -19.39
CA TRP A 11 -32.06 9.86 -18.23
C TRP A 11 -33.07 8.69 -18.36
N PRO A 12 -32.81 7.53 -17.73
CA PRO A 12 -33.77 6.43 -17.69
C PRO A 12 -35.03 6.85 -16.92
N LEU A 13 -36.12 7.10 -17.65
CA LEU A 13 -37.41 7.60 -17.13
C LEU A 13 -38.02 6.73 -16.00
N TRP A 14 -37.59 5.47 -15.86
CA TRP A 14 -38.14 4.52 -14.89
C TRP A 14 -37.48 4.58 -13.49
N MET A 15 -36.42 5.37 -13.31
CA MET A 15 -35.79 5.60 -11.99
C MET A 15 -36.21 6.91 -11.32
N THR A 16 -36.93 7.80 -12.01
CA THR A 16 -37.20 9.18 -11.57
C THR A 16 -38.65 9.49 -11.21
N LEU A 17 -39.50 8.50 -10.93
CA LEU A 17 -40.88 8.80 -10.57
C LEU A 17 -41.06 8.99 -9.06
N GLY A 18 -40.64 10.18 -8.65
CA GLY A 18 -41.05 10.84 -7.44
C GLY A 18 -41.17 12.35 -7.66
N MET A 19 -41.79 12.81 -8.76
CA MET A 19 -42.32 14.18 -8.89
C MET A 19 -43.23 14.35 -10.12
N ASP A 20 -44.48 14.73 -9.86
CA ASP A 20 -45.49 15.19 -10.81
C ASP A 20 -45.02 16.44 -11.57
N THR A 21 -45.30 16.51 -12.88
CA THR A 21 -46.02 17.61 -13.54
C THR A 21 -46.24 17.24 -15.00
N ASP A 22 -47.47 16.91 -15.38
CA ASP A 22 -48.25 17.68 -16.36
C ASP A 22 -49.67 17.08 -16.47
N GLN A 23 -50.66 17.89 -16.10
CA GLN A 23 -52.07 17.63 -16.35
C GLN A 23 -52.37 17.81 -17.84
N GLU A 24 -52.88 16.78 -18.51
CA GLU A 24 -54.18 16.80 -19.20
C GLU A 24 -54.50 15.43 -19.80
N GLY A 25 -55.71 14.92 -19.52
CA GLY A 25 -56.36 13.91 -20.35
C GLY A 25 -56.20 12.44 -19.95
N THR A 26 -57.08 11.97 -19.06
CA THR A 26 -57.73 10.64 -19.07
C THR A 26 -56.87 9.43 -19.48
N ASN A 27 -56.34 8.73 -18.47
CA ASN A 27 -56.45 7.29 -18.25
C ASN A 27 -55.66 6.98 -16.98
N LEU A 28 -56.18 6.13 -16.09
CA LEU A 28 -55.45 5.64 -14.93
C LEU A 28 -54.19 4.90 -15.41
N ILE A 29 -53.05 5.61 -15.44
CA ILE A 29 -51.73 5.03 -15.67
C ILE A 29 -51.37 4.29 -14.38
N PRO A 30 -51.08 2.97 -14.41
CA PRO A 30 -50.65 2.27 -13.21
C PRO A 30 -49.34 2.90 -12.71
N ALA A 31 -49.21 3.01 -11.40
CA ALA A 31 -48.05 3.58 -10.72
C ALA A 31 -46.72 3.08 -11.31
N PRO A 32 -45.68 3.92 -11.36
CA PRO A 32 -44.37 3.50 -11.86
C PRO A 32 -43.88 2.28 -11.08
N ARG A 33 -43.53 1.22 -11.80
CA ARG A 33 -42.98 0.00 -11.18
C ARG A 33 -41.60 0.34 -10.62
N ALA A 34 -41.43 0.20 -9.30
CA ALA A 34 -40.14 0.33 -8.63
C ALA A 34 -39.08 -0.58 -9.28
N GLY A 35 -37.83 -0.16 -9.26
CA GLY A 35 -36.71 -1.01 -9.66
C GLY A 35 -36.50 -2.14 -8.65
N GLN A 36 -36.01 -3.28 -9.11
CA GLN A 36 -35.69 -4.44 -8.29
C GLN A 36 -34.22 -4.82 -8.49
N LEU A 37 -33.50 -5.04 -7.39
CA LEU A 37 -32.11 -5.50 -7.39
C LEU A 37 -32.05 -6.95 -6.92
N SER A 38 -31.60 -7.84 -7.81
CA SER A 38 -31.51 -9.27 -7.54
C SER A 38 -30.08 -9.77 -7.71
N VAL A 39 -29.57 -10.50 -6.72
CA VAL A 39 -28.24 -11.14 -6.73
C VAL A 39 -28.42 -12.64 -6.74
N TYR A 40 -27.82 -13.28 -7.73
CA TYR A 40 -27.83 -14.71 -7.91
C TYR A 40 -26.42 -15.27 -7.92
N THR A 41 -26.26 -16.55 -7.56
CA THR A 41 -24.98 -17.25 -7.63
C THR A 41 -25.02 -18.44 -8.55
N THR A 42 -23.91 -18.67 -9.27
CA THR A 42 -23.76 -19.83 -10.15
C THR A 42 -22.30 -20.23 -10.31
N THR A 43 -22.06 -21.49 -10.70
CA THR A 43 -20.71 -22.04 -10.97
C THR A 43 -20.28 -21.86 -12.43
N ARG A 44 -21.12 -21.24 -13.27
CA ARG A 44 -20.86 -21.02 -14.70
C ARG A 44 -20.49 -19.57 -14.97
N SER A 45 -19.60 -19.36 -15.93
CA SER A 45 -19.19 -18.02 -16.39
C SER A 45 -20.21 -17.35 -17.33
N HIS A 46 -21.14 -18.12 -17.90
CA HIS A 46 -22.22 -17.63 -18.76
C HIS A 46 -23.56 -18.25 -18.38
N LEU A 47 -24.59 -17.41 -18.30
CA LEU A 47 -25.98 -17.83 -18.13
C LEU A 47 -26.55 -18.28 -19.47
N GLY A 48 -26.92 -19.56 -19.58
CA GLY A 48 -27.56 -20.12 -20.78
C GLY A 48 -29.07 -20.29 -20.61
N THR A 49 -29.48 -21.06 -19.61
CA THR A 49 -30.88 -21.36 -19.23
C THR A 49 -30.97 -21.35 -17.71
N GLU A 50 -32.16 -21.14 -17.15
CA GLU A 50 -32.47 -20.97 -15.71
C GLU A 50 -31.88 -22.05 -14.76
N ASN A 51 -31.38 -23.16 -15.31
CA ASN A 51 -30.82 -24.27 -14.56
C ASN A 51 -29.46 -23.92 -13.93
N ASN A 52 -29.37 -24.08 -12.60
CA ASN A 52 -28.18 -23.91 -11.74
C ASN A 52 -27.86 -22.46 -11.35
N ILE A 53 -28.89 -21.71 -10.96
CA ILE A 53 -28.78 -20.37 -10.43
C ILE A 53 -29.49 -20.34 -9.07
N ASP A 54 -28.79 -19.96 -8.01
CA ASP A 54 -29.40 -19.78 -6.68
C ASP A 54 -29.62 -18.30 -6.42
N LEU A 55 -30.84 -17.92 -6.01
CA LEU A 55 -31.15 -16.57 -5.57
C LEU A 55 -30.57 -16.35 -4.17
N VAL A 56 -29.73 -15.33 -4.03
CA VAL A 56 -29.04 -15.00 -2.77
C VAL A 56 -29.66 -13.79 -2.08
N LEU A 57 -29.97 -12.74 -2.86
CA LEU A 57 -30.58 -11.53 -2.33
C LEU A 57 -31.57 -10.97 -3.35
N ASN A 58 -32.72 -10.54 -2.86
CA ASN A 58 -33.72 -9.81 -3.63
C ASN A 58 -34.16 -8.55 -2.88
N VAL A 59 -34.15 -7.41 -3.55
CA VAL A 59 -34.61 -6.11 -3.03
C VAL A 59 -35.68 -5.58 -3.98
N GLU A 60 -36.95 -5.72 -3.58
CA GLU A 60 -38.13 -5.47 -4.43
C GLU A 60 -38.44 -3.98 -4.65
N ASP A 61 -38.20 -3.14 -3.64
CA ASP A 61 -38.36 -1.68 -3.70
C ASP A 61 -36.99 -1.00 -3.65
N PHE A 62 -36.21 -1.19 -4.72
CA PHE A 62 -34.86 -0.61 -4.79
C PHE A 62 -34.93 0.89 -5.09
N ASP A 63 -34.67 1.70 -4.05
CA ASP A 63 -34.46 3.13 -4.16
C ASP A 63 -32.97 3.45 -4.35
N VAL A 64 -32.65 4.11 -5.47
CA VAL A 64 -31.29 4.50 -5.88
C VAL A 64 -30.65 5.48 -4.90
N GLU A 65 -31.44 6.26 -4.19
CA GLU A 65 -30.93 7.23 -3.24
C GLU A 65 -30.60 6.60 -1.88
N SER A 66 -31.18 5.43 -1.59
CA SER A 66 -31.07 4.77 -0.30
C SER A 66 -29.87 3.81 -0.23
N LYS A 67 -28.91 4.13 0.64
CA LYS A 67 -27.80 3.22 0.96
C LYS A 67 -28.30 2.03 1.80
N PHE A 68 -27.82 0.82 1.51
CA PHE A 68 -28.06 -0.33 2.37
C PHE A 68 -26.86 -1.28 2.45
N GLU A 69 -26.84 -2.09 3.51
CA GLU A 69 -25.88 -3.18 3.69
C GLU A 69 -26.61 -4.40 4.26
N ARG A 70 -26.45 -5.56 3.62
CA ARG A 70 -27.11 -6.81 4.02
C ARG A 70 -26.14 -7.98 3.95
N THR A 71 -26.05 -8.73 5.03
CA THR A 71 -25.28 -9.97 5.08
C THR A 71 -26.20 -11.16 4.88
N VAL A 72 -25.85 -12.04 3.94
CA VAL A 72 -26.62 -13.23 3.56
C VAL A 72 -25.69 -14.44 3.50
N ASN A 73 -26.16 -15.60 3.92
CA ASN A 73 -25.38 -16.84 3.82
C ASN A 73 -25.55 -17.45 2.43
N VAL A 74 -24.43 -17.66 1.74
CA VAL A 74 -24.39 -18.22 0.40
C VAL A 74 -23.98 -19.68 0.46
N SER A 75 -24.79 -20.55 -0.15
CA SER A 75 -24.46 -21.96 -0.32
C SER A 75 -23.27 -22.12 -1.26
N VAL A 76 -22.27 -22.90 -0.85
CA VAL A 76 -21.03 -23.14 -1.59
C VAL A 76 -21.11 -24.51 -2.29
N PRO A 77 -21.27 -24.55 -3.63
CA PRO A 77 -21.41 -25.80 -4.36
C PRO A 77 -20.18 -26.69 -4.24
N LYS A 78 -20.35 -28.02 -4.39
CA LYS A 78 -19.24 -28.99 -4.37
C LYS A 78 -18.14 -28.66 -5.38
N LYS A 79 -18.50 -28.09 -6.54
CA LYS A 79 -17.53 -27.62 -7.54
C LYS A 79 -16.63 -26.52 -6.99
N THR A 80 -17.21 -25.54 -6.28
CA THR A 80 -16.47 -24.43 -5.67
C THR A 80 -15.57 -24.91 -4.54
N ARG A 81 -16.06 -25.82 -3.69
CA ARG A 81 -15.27 -26.49 -2.64
C ARG A 81 -14.09 -27.32 -3.16
N ASN A 82 -14.15 -27.71 -4.44
CA ASN A 82 -13.08 -28.40 -5.15
C ASN A 82 -12.29 -27.42 -6.04
N ASN A 83 -11.93 -26.25 -5.50
CA ASN A 83 -11.18 -25.21 -6.19
C ASN A 83 -11.85 -24.69 -7.48
N GLY A 84 -13.18 -24.60 -7.51
CA GLY A 84 -13.93 -24.02 -8.63
C GLY A 84 -14.33 -22.57 -8.38
N THR A 85 -14.51 -21.78 -9.43
CA THR A 85 -14.98 -20.40 -9.30
C THR A 85 -16.49 -20.32 -9.03
N LEU A 86 -16.91 -19.50 -8.07
CA LEU A 86 -18.31 -19.10 -7.91
C LEU A 86 -18.50 -17.67 -8.42
N TYR A 87 -19.54 -17.44 -9.22
CA TYR A 87 -19.88 -16.14 -9.77
C TYR A 87 -21.16 -15.60 -9.14
N ALA A 88 -21.18 -14.30 -8.84
CA ALA A 88 -22.38 -13.53 -8.56
C ALA A 88 -22.85 -12.85 -9.84
N TYR A 89 -24.13 -13.04 -10.17
CA TYR A 89 -24.85 -12.28 -11.19
C TYR A 89 -25.75 -11.27 -10.50
N ILE A 90 -25.54 -10.00 -10.79
CA ILE A 90 -26.27 -8.89 -10.21
C ILE A 90 -27.14 -8.31 -11.30
N PHE A 91 -28.44 -8.25 -11.06
CA PHE A 91 -29.44 -7.73 -11.99
C PHE A 91 -30.17 -6.55 -11.39
N LEU A 92 -30.31 -5.52 -12.21
CA LEU A 92 -31.23 -4.42 -11.97
C LEU A 92 -32.32 -4.48 -13.04
N HIS A 93 -33.55 -4.73 -12.62
CA HIS A 93 -34.69 -5.02 -13.50
C HIS A 93 -35.99 -4.44 -12.95
N HIS A 94 -37.07 -4.49 -13.73
CA HIS A 94 -38.38 -4.02 -13.26
C HIS A 94 -39.00 -4.99 -12.24
N ALA A 95 -39.66 -4.44 -11.22
CA ALA A 95 -40.40 -5.23 -10.25
C ALA A 95 -41.45 -6.14 -10.91
N GLY A 96 -41.53 -7.38 -10.41
CA GLY A 96 -42.51 -8.37 -10.84
C GLY A 96 -42.20 -9.09 -12.16
N VAL A 97 -41.01 -8.87 -12.75
CA VAL A 97 -40.52 -9.60 -13.93
C VAL A 97 -39.21 -10.27 -13.58
N LEU A 98 -39.04 -11.54 -13.96
CA LEU A 98 -37.76 -12.23 -13.79
C LEU A 98 -36.67 -11.55 -14.64
N PRO A 99 -35.42 -11.43 -14.15
CA PRO A 99 -34.38 -10.68 -14.84
C PRO A 99 -34.20 -11.12 -16.30
N TRP A 100 -34.13 -12.43 -16.55
CA TRP A 100 -33.93 -13.02 -17.88
C TRP A 100 -35.07 -12.76 -18.88
N HIS A 101 -36.23 -12.30 -18.43
CA HIS A 101 -37.35 -11.91 -19.28
C HIS A 101 -37.47 -10.38 -19.45
N ASP A 102 -36.67 -9.58 -18.73
CA ASP A 102 -36.66 -8.13 -18.86
C ASP A 102 -35.66 -7.68 -19.93
N GLY A 103 -36.17 -7.19 -21.06
CA GLY A 103 -35.35 -6.63 -22.14
C GLY A 103 -34.57 -5.36 -21.74
N LYS A 104 -35.00 -4.69 -20.66
CA LYS A 104 -34.39 -3.46 -20.12
C LYS A 104 -33.51 -3.71 -18.89
N GLN A 105 -33.18 -4.96 -18.59
CA GLN A 105 -32.27 -5.27 -17.49
C GLN A 105 -30.85 -4.74 -17.73
N VAL A 106 -30.20 -4.36 -16.63
CA VAL A 106 -28.76 -4.18 -16.52
C VAL A 106 -28.22 -5.33 -15.69
N HIS A 107 -27.16 -5.97 -16.15
CA HIS A 107 -26.53 -7.05 -15.39
C HIS A 107 -25.02 -6.90 -15.35
N LEU A 108 -24.44 -7.35 -14.25
CA LEU A 108 -22.99 -7.49 -14.08
C LEU A 108 -22.67 -8.86 -13.48
N VAL A 109 -21.45 -9.30 -13.74
CA VAL A 109 -20.93 -10.57 -13.24
C VAL A 109 -19.66 -10.30 -12.45
N SER A 110 -19.55 -10.86 -11.25
CA SER A 110 -18.35 -10.77 -10.42
C SER A 110 -17.98 -12.12 -9.82
N PRO A 111 -16.71 -12.56 -9.91
CA PRO A 111 -16.27 -13.76 -9.21
C PRO A 111 -16.22 -13.50 -7.70
N LEU A 112 -16.94 -14.33 -6.94
CA LEU A 112 -16.93 -14.35 -5.47
C LEU A 112 -15.74 -15.12 -4.90
N THR A 113 -14.96 -15.79 -5.76
CA THR A 113 -13.78 -16.55 -5.37
C THR A 113 -12.56 -16.08 -6.12
N THR A 114 -11.39 -16.18 -5.49
CA THR A 114 -10.08 -15.85 -6.06
C THR A 114 -9.07 -16.91 -5.66
N TYR A 115 -8.04 -17.14 -6.47
CA TYR A 115 -7.00 -18.13 -6.16
C TYR A 115 -5.80 -17.43 -5.54
N MET A 116 -5.35 -17.91 -4.39
CA MET A 116 -4.13 -17.41 -3.75
C MET A 116 -3.36 -18.55 -3.12
N VAL A 117 -2.04 -18.43 -3.08
CA VAL A 117 -1.18 -19.31 -2.30
C VAL A 117 -1.38 -18.94 -0.83
N PRO A 118 -1.71 -19.91 0.05
CA PRO A 118 -1.91 -19.63 1.47
C PRO A 118 -0.61 -19.10 2.09
N LYS A 119 -0.70 -18.02 2.89
CA LYS A 119 0.45 -17.53 3.65
C LYS A 119 0.81 -18.54 4.74
N PRO A 120 2.09 -18.87 4.96
CA PRO A 120 2.49 -19.70 6.08
C PRO A 120 2.12 -19.01 7.40
N GLU A 121 1.46 -19.74 8.30
CA GLU A 121 1.04 -19.23 9.61
C GLU A 121 2.25 -18.96 10.52
N GLU A 122 2.19 -17.86 11.28
CA GLU A 122 3.26 -17.49 12.22
C GLU A 122 3.10 -18.27 13.53
N ILE A 123 4.12 -19.04 13.88
CA ILE A 123 4.14 -19.91 15.06
C ILE A 123 4.99 -19.30 16.17
N ASN A 124 4.66 -19.60 17.43
CA ASN A 124 5.59 -19.33 18.53
C ASN A 124 6.66 -20.42 18.53
N LEU A 125 7.92 -20.04 18.28
CA LEU A 125 9.03 -20.98 18.06
C LEU A 125 9.38 -21.83 19.29
N LEU A 126 9.02 -21.38 20.49
CA LEU A 126 9.34 -22.07 21.74
C LEU A 126 8.19 -22.91 22.30
N THR A 127 6.95 -22.40 22.26
CA THR A 127 5.81 -23.11 22.82
C THR A 127 5.15 -24.05 21.81
N GLY A 128 5.41 -23.85 20.50
CA GLY A 128 4.77 -24.63 19.45
C GLY A 128 3.23 -24.50 19.47
N GLU A 129 2.65 -23.56 20.21
CA GLU A 129 1.21 -23.37 20.27
C GLU A 129 0.75 -22.60 19.03
N SER A 130 0.25 -23.32 18.04
CA SER A 130 -0.88 -22.86 17.23
C SER A 130 -2.15 -23.53 17.75
N ASP A 131 -3.32 -22.98 17.44
CA ASP A 131 -4.61 -23.58 17.82
C ASP A 131 -4.57 -25.07 17.47
N ALA A 132 -4.70 -25.96 18.47
CA ALA A 132 -4.40 -27.38 18.35
C ALA A 132 -5.23 -28.13 17.29
N GLN A 133 -6.25 -27.49 16.71
CA GLN A 133 -7.02 -27.98 15.56
C GLN A 133 -6.32 -27.75 14.21
N GLN A 134 -5.40 -26.78 14.09
CA GLN A 134 -4.73 -26.41 12.83
C GLN A 134 -3.44 -27.20 12.56
N GLN A 135 -2.73 -27.66 13.60
CA GLN A 135 -1.50 -28.47 13.45
C GLN A 135 -1.75 -29.84 12.83
N LEU A 136 -2.88 -30.47 13.19
CA LEU A 136 -3.28 -31.78 12.65
C LEU A 136 -3.60 -31.75 11.14
N GLU A 137 -3.93 -30.58 10.59
CA GLU A 137 -4.17 -30.40 9.15
C GLU A 137 -2.90 -29.98 8.38
N ALA A 138 -1.99 -29.23 9.01
CA ALA A 138 -0.74 -28.77 8.42
C ALA A 138 0.31 -29.89 8.29
N GLU A 139 0.43 -30.78 9.30
CA GLU A 139 1.44 -31.85 9.31
C GLU A 139 1.10 -33.00 8.34
N LYS A 140 -0.17 -33.10 7.89
CA LYS A 140 -0.64 -34.10 6.91
C LYS A 140 -0.46 -33.69 5.45
N LYS A 141 -0.13 -32.44 5.16
CA LYS A 141 0.06 -31.98 3.77
C LYS A 141 1.51 -32.20 3.33
N PRO A 142 1.76 -32.88 2.20
CA PRO A 142 3.10 -32.96 1.63
C PRO A 142 3.60 -31.55 1.30
N THR A 143 4.92 -31.33 1.38
CA THR A 143 5.59 -30.03 1.20
C THR A 143 5.26 -29.35 -0.15
N SER A 144 4.78 -30.09 -1.14
CA SER A 144 4.30 -29.58 -2.44
C SER A 144 2.90 -28.95 -2.40
N ALA A 145 2.09 -29.22 -1.37
CA ALA A 145 0.70 -28.76 -1.25
C ALA A 145 0.57 -27.39 -0.55
N LEU A 146 1.66 -26.83 -0.05
CA LEU A 146 1.71 -25.46 0.51
C LEU A 146 1.88 -24.40 -0.59
N ASP A 147 2.41 -24.78 -1.75
CA ASP A 147 2.60 -23.89 -2.92
C ASP A 147 1.42 -23.95 -3.91
N GLU A 148 0.44 -24.82 -3.68
CA GLU A 148 -0.73 -24.94 -4.57
C GLU A 148 -1.75 -23.81 -4.29
N PRO A 149 -2.19 -23.06 -5.32
CA PRO A 149 -3.21 -22.04 -5.16
C PRO A 149 -4.54 -22.64 -4.67
N VAL A 150 -5.07 -22.12 -3.56
CA VAL A 150 -6.36 -22.52 -3.01
C VAL A 150 -7.40 -21.44 -3.29
N SER A 151 -8.65 -21.83 -3.52
CA SER A 151 -9.74 -20.88 -3.67
C SER A 151 -10.06 -20.20 -2.34
N HIS A 152 -10.06 -18.87 -2.38
CA HIS A 152 -10.45 -17.99 -1.29
C HIS A 152 -11.77 -17.31 -1.63
N TRP A 153 -12.58 -17.08 -0.60
CA TRP A 153 -13.87 -16.41 -0.63
C TRP A 153 -13.73 -14.91 -0.44
N ARG A 154 -14.49 -14.15 -1.23
CA ARG A 154 -14.65 -12.70 -1.09
C ARG A 154 -15.93 -12.43 -0.29
N PRO A 155 -15.84 -12.02 0.99
CA PRO A 155 -17.02 -11.86 1.84
C PRO A 155 -17.82 -10.60 1.53
N ARG A 156 -17.34 -9.69 0.67
CA ARG A 156 -17.98 -8.41 0.39
C ARG A 156 -18.26 -8.22 -1.10
N LEU A 157 -19.46 -7.76 -1.41
CA LEU A 157 -19.89 -7.36 -2.75
C LEU A 157 -20.42 -5.93 -2.68
N ALA A 158 -19.57 -4.97 -3.05
CA ALA A 158 -19.92 -3.56 -3.07
C ALA A 158 -20.45 -3.13 -4.45
N LEU A 159 -21.68 -2.67 -4.47
CA LEU A 159 -22.43 -2.26 -5.65
C LEU A 159 -22.63 -0.76 -5.64
N ASN A 160 -22.41 -0.12 -6.79
CA ASN A 160 -22.65 1.30 -6.96
C ASN A 160 -23.56 1.53 -8.17
N VAL A 161 -24.54 2.41 -8.03
CA VAL A 161 -25.34 2.90 -9.16
C VAL A 161 -25.09 4.39 -9.33
N MET A 162 -24.85 4.79 -10.56
CA MET A 162 -24.67 6.19 -10.89
C MET A 162 -26.01 6.92 -10.85
N ALA A 163 -26.11 7.93 -9.96
CA ALA A 163 -27.34 8.66 -9.69
C ALA A 163 -27.40 10.05 -10.37
N ASP A 164 -26.30 10.51 -11.00
CA ASP A 164 -26.25 11.85 -11.59
C ASP A 164 -27.04 11.93 -12.91
N ASN A 165 -27.83 13.00 -13.04
CA ASN A 165 -28.49 13.37 -14.28
C ASN A 165 -27.51 14.09 -15.22
N PHE A 166 -27.01 13.40 -16.24
CA PHE A 166 -26.20 14.03 -17.28
C PHE A 166 -26.76 13.76 -18.68
N VAL A 167 -26.55 14.73 -19.57
CA VAL A 167 -26.89 14.64 -20.98
C VAL A 167 -25.58 14.64 -21.74
N PHE A 168 -25.33 13.57 -22.51
CA PHE A 168 -24.22 13.55 -23.45
C PHE A 168 -24.70 14.02 -24.83
N ASP A 169 -23.82 14.68 -25.57
CA ASP A 169 -23.89 14.68 -27.02
C ASP A 169 -23.16 13.41 -27.52
N GLY A 170 -23.69 12.70 -28.51
CA GLY A 170 -23.22 11.34 -28.86
C GLY A 170 -21.77 11.26 -29.33
N SER A 171 -21.21 12.38 -29.73
CA SER A 171 -19.81 12.56 -30.10
C SER A 171 -18.87 12.82 -28.92
N SER A 172 -19.41 13.14 -27.74
CA SER A 172 -18.65 13.63 -26.57
C SER A 172 -18.54 12.63 -25.43
N LEU A 173 -19.10 11.41 -25.58
CA LEU A 173 -19.10 10.42 -24.52
C LEU A 173 -17.68 9.88 -24.26
N PRO A 174 -17.14 10.02 -23.04
CA PRO A 174 -15.84 9.47 -22.70
C PRO A 174 -15.84 7.93 -22.81
N ALA A 175 -14.78 7.36 -23.42
CA ALA A 175 -14.68 5.94 -23.71
C ALA A 175 -14.66 5.06 -22.45
N ASP A 176 -14.16 5.59 -21.33
CA ASP A 176 -14.13 4.97 -20.00
C ASP A 176 -15.54 4.62 -19.50
N VAL A 177 -16.51 5.51 -19.70
CA VAL A 177 -17.89 5.31 -19.23
C VAL A 177 -18.70 4.49 -20.25
N HIS A 178 -18.37 4.62 -21.54
CA HIS A 178 -19.09 3.95 -22.62
C HIS A 178 -19.19 2.42 -22.45
N ARG A 179 -18.14 1.78 -21.93
CA ARG A 179 -18.12 0.32 -21.66
C ARG A 179 -19.21 -0.14 -20.67
N TYR A 180 -19.63 0.73 -19.77
CA TYR A 180 -20.61 0.43 -18.74
C TYR A 180 -22.03 0.92 -19.09
N MET A 181 -22.18 1.64 -20.21
CA MET A 181 -23.45 2.20 -20.66
C MET A 181 -24.16 1.26 -21.63
N LYS A 182 -25.39 0.90 -21.30
CA LYS A 182 -26.29 0.21 -22.23
C LYS A 182 -27.31 1.21 -22.77
N MET A 183 -27.26 1.45 -24.08
CA MET A 183 -28.15 2.40 -24.76
C MET A 183 -29.37 1.67 -25.30
N ILE A 184 -30.55 2.27 -25.16
CA ILE A 184 -31.80 1.80 -25.74
C ILE A 184 -32.41 2.93 -26.56
N GLN A 185 -32.77 2.63 -27.79
CA GLN A 185 -33.51 3.56 -28.64
C GLN A 185 -35.01 3.49 -28.32
N LEU A 186 -35.58 4.59 -27.84
CA LEU A 186 -37.01 4.72 -27.55
C LEU A 186 -37.61 5.72 -28.54
N GLY A 187 -38.05 5.23 -29.70
CA GLY A 187 -38.53 6.07 -30.80
C GLY A 187 -37.41 6.89 -31.44
N LYS A 188 -37.52 8.23 -31.36
CA LYS A 188 -36.52 9.16 -31.93
C LYS A 188 -35.41 9.56 -30.95
N THR A 189 -35.57 9.28 -29.66
CA THR A 189 -34.58 9.60 -28.63
C THR A 189 -33.86 8.33 -28.18
N VAL A 190 -32.58 8.46 -27.86
CA VAL A 190 -31.80 7.36 -27.27
C VAL A 190 -31.68 7.63 -25.78
N HIS A 191 -31.98 6.62 -24.97
CA HIS A 191 -31.87 6.67 -23.53
C HIS A 191 -30.79 5.69 -23.08
N TYR A 192 -30.07 5.99 -22.01
CA TYR A 192 -29.16 5.03 -21.39
C TYR A 192 -29.82 4.36 -20.20
N LEU A 193 -29.50 3.10 -19.98
CA LEU A 193 -29.85 2.40 -18.76
C LEU A 193 -28.91 2.82 -17.62
N PRO A 194 -29.36 2.68 -16.36
CA PRO A 194 -28.56 3.03 -15.19
C PRO A 194 -27.21 2.33 -15.20
N ILE A 195 -26.16 3.08 -14.89
CA ILE A 195 -24.81 2.53 -14.87
C ILE A 195 -24.60 1.87 -13.51
N LEU A 196 -24.67 0.54 -13.51
CA LEU A 196 -24.27 -0.30 -12.38
C LEU A 196 -22.74 -0.49 -12.45
N PHE A 197 -22.09 -0.45 -11.29
CA PHE A 197 -20.66 -0.65 -11.14
C PHE A 197 -20.38 -1.51 -9.90
N ILE A 198 -19.43 -2.44 -9.99
CA ILE A 198 -19.00 -3.26 -8.86
C ILE A 198 -17.66 -2.72 -8.40
N ASP A 199 -17.59 -2.29 -7.14
CA ASP A 199 -16.33 -1.90 -6.53
C ASP A 199 -15.52 -3.15 -6.20
N GLN A 200 -14.58 -3.47 -7.09
CA GLN A 200 -13.61 -4.55 -6.90
C GLN A 200 -12.41 -4.12 -6.05
N LEU A 201 -12.25 -2.81 -5.80
CA LEU A 201 -11.12 -2.23 -5.10
C LEU A 201 -11.32 -2.30 -3.59
N SER A 202 -12.57 -2.25 -3.13
CA SER A 202 -12.93 -2.54 -1.74
C SER A 202 -12.62 -3.97 -1.29
N ASN A 203 -12.41 -4.91 -2.23
CA ASN A 203 -12.05 -6.28 -1.92
C ASN A 203 -10.56 -6.39 -1.65
N ARG A 204 -10.22 -6.56 -0.37
CA ARG A 204 -8.85 -6.65 0.11
C ARG A 204 -8.40 -8.08 0.33
N VAL A 205 -7.12 -8.34 0.08
CA VAL A 205 -6.50 -9.66 0.33
C VAL A 205 -6.62 -10.06 1.81
N LYS A 206 -6.50 -9.10 2.73
CA LYS A 206 -6.59 -9.34 4.18
C LYS A 206 -7.97 -9.86 4.64
N ASP A 207 -9.02 -9.59 3.87
CA ASP A 207 -10.40 -9.96 4.22
C ASP A 207 -10.84 -11.29 3.57
N LEU A 208 -9.97 -11.92 2.79
CA LEU A 208 -10.27 -13.17 2.09
C LEU A 208 -10.33 -14.35 3.07
N MET A 209 -11.31 -15.22 2.89
CA MET A 209 -11.48 -16.43 3.72
C MET A 209 -11.10 -17.68 2.93
N VAL A 210 -10.33 -18.60 3.53
CA VAL A 210 -9.98 -19.87 2.87
C VAL A 210 -11.22 -20.76 2.73
N ILE A 211 -11.45 -21.33 1.54
CA ILE A 211 -12.54 -22.27 1.31
C ILE A 211 -12.04 -23.69 1.57
N ASN A 212 -12.62 -24.35 2.57
CA ASN A 212 -12.34 -25.75 2.87
C ASN A 212 -13.36 -26.68 2.19
N ARG A 213 -13.00 -27.96 2.04
CA ARG A 213 -13.88 -28.98 1.46
C ARG A 213 -15.17 -29.21 2.27
N SER A 214 -15.13 -28.90 3.57
CA SER A 214 -16.23 -29.00 4.52
C SER A 214 -17.14 -27.76 4.55
N THR A 215 -16.69 -26.61 4.04
CA THR A 215 -17.41 -25.35 4.15
C THR A 215 -18.61 -25.31 3.20
N THR A 216 -19.82 -25.52 3.71
CA THR A 216 -21.06 -25.55 2.91
C THR A 216 -21.72 -24.20 2.72
N GLU A 217 -21.55 -23.27 3.66
CA GLU A 217 -22.12 -21.92 3.60
C GLU A 217 -21.08 -20.89 4.01
N LEU A 218 -21.10 -19.73 3.34
CA LEU A 218 -20.22 -18.60 3.64
C LEU A 218 -21.01 -17.28 3.65
N PRO A 219 -20.69 -16.36 4.56
CA PRO A 219 -21.37 -15.07 4.60
C PRO A 219 -20.93 -14.18 3.43
N LEU A 220 -21.89 -13.55 2.76
CA LEU A 220 -21.71 -12.51 1.76
C LEU A 220 -22.40 -11.23 2.23
N THR A 221 -21.61 -10.17 2.40
CA THR A 221 -22.13 -8.83 2.70
C THR A 221 -22.28 -8.05 1.40
N VAL A 222 -23.53 -7.84 0.99
CA VAL A 222 -23.89 -7.03 -0.17
C VAL A 222 -24.16 -5.61 0.31
N SER A 223 -23.32 -4.67 -0.10
CA SER A 223 -23.46 -3.25 0.22
C SER A 223 -23.77 -2.45 -1.04
N TYR A 224 -24.74 -1.55 -0.97
CA TYR A 224 -25.12 -0.68 -2.07
C TYR A 224 -24.95 0.78 -1.66
N ASP A 225 -24.36 1.59 -2.54
CA ASP A 225 -24.28 3.06 -2.41
C ASP A 225 -24.48 3.74 -3.77
N LYS A 226 -24.86 5.01 -3.75
CA LYS A 226 -24.89 5.82 -4.98
C LYS A 226 -23.52 6.41 -5.27
N VAL A 227 -23.21 6.60 -6.55
CA VAL A 227 -21.93 7.17 -6.98
C VAL A 227 -22.15 8.33 -7.96
N SER A 228 -21.40 9.41 -7.77
CA SER A 228 -21.35 10.51 -8.74
C SER A 228 -20.50 10.15 -9.95
N LEU A 229 -20.71 10.80 -11.09
CA LEU A 229 -19.95 10.54 -12.32
C LEU A 229 -18.44 10.73 -12.11
N GLY A 230 -18.04 11.80 -11.41
CA GLY A 230 -16.63 12.08 -11.13
C GLY A 230 -15.97 10.99 -10.30
N ARG A 231 -16.66 10.52 -9.24
CA ARG A 231 -16.17 9.44 -8.37
C ARG A 231 -16.14 8.10 -9.11
N LEU A 232 -17.14 7.82 -9.95
CA LEU A 232 -17.19 6.62 -10.77
C LEU A 232 -16.00 6.56 -11.75
N ARG A 233 -15.73 7.65 -12.47
CA ARG A 233 -14.60 7.73 -13.40
C ARG A 233 -13.26 7.56 -12.71
N PHE A 234 -13.09 8.20 -11.55
CA PHE A 234 -11.91 8.00 -10.71
C PHE A 234 -11.73 6.52 -10.35
N TRP A 235 -12.80 5.85 -9.90
CA TRP A 235 -12.75 4.43 -9.55
C TRP A 235 -12.44 3.52 -10.74
N ILE A 236 -13.02 3.79 -11.92
CA ILE A 236 -12.72 3.05 -13.15
C ILE A 236 -11.23 3.18 -13.48
N HIS A 237 -10.68 4.40 -13.49
CA HIS A 237 -9.27 4.62 -13.77
C HIS A 237 -8.35 3.97 -12.74
N MET A 238 -8.71 3.99 -11.45
CA MET A 238 -7.94 3.31 -10.42
C MET A 238 -7.97 1.79 -10.62
N GLN A 239 -9.11 1.22 -11.00
CA GLN A 239 -9.23 -0.21 -11.28
C GLN A 239 -8.36 -0.61 -12.47
N ASP A 240 -8.39 0.18 -13.54
CA ASP A 240 -7.53 -0.03 -14.71
C ASP A 240 -6.04 0.11 -14.38
N ALA A 241 -5.68 1.07 -13.51
CA ALA A 241 -4.29 1.24 -13.05
C ALA A 241 -3.81 0.04 -12.24
N VAL A 242 -4.61 -0.46 -11.30
CA VAL A 242 -4.28 -1.66 -10.52
C VAL A 242 -4.18 -2.88 -11.43
N TYR A 243 -5.09 -3.05 -12.37
CA TYR A 243 -5.02 -4.12 -13.37
C TYR A 243 -3.75 -4.01 -14.22
N SER A 244 -3.38 -2.80 -14.64
CA SER A 244 -2.14 -2.56 -15.38
C SER A 244 -0.90 -2.89 -14.56
N LEU A 245 -0.86 -2.58 -13.26
CA LEU A 245 0.25 -2.97 -12.38
C LEU A 245 0.43 -4.49 -12.36
N GLN A 246 -0.66 -5.24 -12.23
CA GLN A 246 -0.61 -6.70 -12.27
C GLN A 246 -0.11 -7.23 -13.62
N GLN A 247 -0.49 -6.59 -14.73
CA GLN A 247 0.02 -6.92 -16.07
C GLN A 247 1.53 -6.65 -16.23
N PHE A 248 2.06 -5.63 -15.54
CA PHE A 248 3.50 -5.35 -15.49
C PHE A 248 4.29 -6.30 -14.56
N GLY A 249 3.63 -7.29 -13.95
CA GLY A 249 4.28 -8.30 -13.13
C GLY A 249 4.36 -7.96 -11.63
N PHE A 250 3.64 -6.93 -11.17
CA PHE A 250 3.48 -6.69 -9.73
C PHE A 250 2.66 -7.81 -9.09
N SER A 251 3.02 -8.20 -7.87
CA SER A 251 2.28 -9.24 -7.15
C SER A 251 0.88 -8.78 -6.75
N GLU A 252 -0.06 -9.71 -6.55
CA GLU A 252 -1.40 -9.35 -6.04
C GLU A 252 -1.33 -8.68 -4.66
N LYS A 253 -0.31 -9.00 -3.85
CA LYS A 253 -0.05 -8.36 -2.57
C LYS A 253 0.30 -6.87 -2.77
N ASP A 254 1.24 -6.56 -3.65
CA ASP A 254 1.64 -5.17 -3.93
C ASP A 254 0.48 -4.35 -4.50
N ALA A 255 -0.30 -4.96 -5.41
CA ALA A 255 -1.51 -4.36 -5.96
C ALA A 255 -2.56 -4.09 -4.86
N ASP A 256 -2.72 -5.00 -3.90
CA ASP A 256 -3.63 -4.83 -2.76
C ASP A 256 -3.19 -3.76 -1.77
N GLU A 257 -1.89 -3.57 -1.58
CA GLU A 257 -1.35 -2.46 -0.79
C GLU A 257 -1.72 -1.12 -1.43
N VAL A 258 -1.57 -0.99 -2.75
CA VAL A 258 -2.04 0.19 -3.50
C VAL A 258 -3.54 0.40 -3.32
N LYS A 259 -4.37 -0.66 -3.42
CA LYS A 259 -5.82 -0.54 -3.14
C LYS A 259 -6.08 0.02 -1.74
N GLY A 260 -5.33 -0.47 -0.74
CA GLY A 260 -5.49 -0.03 0.64
C GLY A 260 -5.19 1.43 0.87
N ILE A 261 -4.20 1.98 0.17
CA ILE A 261 -3.88 3.40 0.26
C ILE A 261 -5.09 4.27 -0.09
N PHE A 262 -5.86 3.91 -1.12
CA PHE A 262 -7.01 4.71 -1.58
C PHE A 262 -8.35 4.33 -0.92
N VAL A 263 -8.53 3.08 -0.50
CA VAL A 263 -9.78 2.60 0.11
C VAL A 263 -9.81 2.87 1.62
N ASP A 264 -8.72 2.58 2.33
CA ASP A 264 -8.69 2.63 3.80
C ASP A 264 -8.31 4.05 4.31
N THR A 265 -7.71 4.89 3.46
CA THR A 265 -7.23 6.23 3.85
C THR A 265 -8.18 7.32 3.37
N ASN A 266 -8.38 8.34 4.20
CA ASN A 266 -9.08 9.55 3.79
C ASN A 266 -8.26 10.31 2.71
N LEU A 267 -8.94 10.72 1.63
CA LEU A 267 -8.33 11.42 0.49
C LEU A 267 -7.50 12.65 0.90
N TYR A 268 -7.92 13.41 1.92
CA TYR A 268 -7.17 14.57 2.40
C TYR A 268 -5.83 14.17 3.03
N PHE A 269 -5.83 13.09 3.81
CA PHE A 269 -4.60 12.55 4.39
C PHE A 269 -3.70 11.94 3.32
N LEU A 270 -4.28 11.32 2.29
CA LEU A 270 -3.53 10.80 1.15
C LEU A 270 -2.87 11.93 0.35
N ALA A 271 -3.59 13.01 0.06
CA ALA A 271 -3.06 14.17 -0.66
C ALA A 271 -1.94 14.86 0.14
N LEU A 272 -2.11 15.01 1.46
CA LEU A 272 -1.07 15.51 2.34
C LEU A 272 0.17 14.60 2.30
N THR A 273 -0.02 13.29 2.46
CA THR A 273 1.05 12.28 2.38
C THR A 273 1.84 12.40 1.07
N PHE A 274 1.15 12.49 -0.08
CA PHE A 274 1.79 12.66 -1.38
C PHE A 274 2.58 13.96 -1.48
N PHE A 275 2.01 15.06 -0.98
CA PHE A 275 2.66 16.36 -0.96
C PHE A 275 3.94 16.33 -0.12
N VAL A 276 3.87 15.83 1.12
CA VAL A 276 5.06 15.74 1.99
C VAL A 276 6.10 14.78 1.39
N ALA A 277 5.69 13.69 0.74
CA ALA A 277 6.60 12.75 0.06
C ALA A 277 7.32 13.37 -1.13
N ALA A 278 6.64 14.22 -1.90
CA ALA A 278 7.28 14.97 -2.97
C ALA A 278 8.37 15.92 -2.44
N PHE A 279 8.12 16.60 -1.31
CA PHE A 279 9.13 17.44 -0.66
C PHE A 279 10.30 16.63 -0.09
N HIS A 280 10.03 15.49 0.54
CA HIS A 280 11.06 14.59 1.04
C HIS A 280 11.97 14.10 -0.09
N LEU A 281 11.40 13.58 -1.19
CA LEU A 281 12.15 13.14 -2.36
C LEU A 281 12.97 14.29 -2.97
N LEU A 282 12.42 15.50 -3.01
CA LEU A 282 13.15 16.68 -3.49
C LEU A 282 14.38 16.99 -2.62
N PHE A 283 14.23 17.01 -1.30
CA PHE A 283 15.35 17.31 -0.40
C PHE A 283 16.40 16.20 -0.38
N ASP A 284 15.98 14.94 -0.42
CA ASP A 284 16.89 13.80 -0.57
C ASP A 284 17.65 13.86 -1.88
N PHE A 285 16.99 14.21 -2.99
CA PHE A 285 17.66 14.40 -4.26
C PHE A 285 18.68 15.54 -4.20
N LEU A 286 18.37 16.65 -3.52
CA LEU A 286 19.28 17.78 -3.35
C LEU A 286 20.47 17.42 -2.44
N ALA A 287 20.23 16.65 -1.37
CA ALA A 287 21.26 16.13 -0.48
C ALA A 287 22.17 15.15 -1.24
N PHE A 288 21.59 14.19 -1.95
CA PHE A 288 22.31 13.22 -2.78
C PHE A 288 23.11 13.88 -3.90
N LYS A 289 22.56 14.90 -4.57
CA LYS A 289 23.28 15.69 -5.57
C LYS A 289 24.48 16.42 -4.97
N ASN A 290 24.33 16.95 -3.75
CA ASN A 290 25.42 17.56 -3.02
C ASN A 290 26.49 16.52 -2.66
N ASP A 291 26.08 15.33 -2.23
CA ASP A 291 26.97 14.22 -1.90
C ASP A 291 27.74 13.70 -3.13
N ILE A 292 27.08 13.49 -4.28
CA ILE A 292 27.78 13.14 -5.53
C ILE A 292 28.77 14.24 -5.93
N SER A 293 28.36 15.51 -5.83
CA SER A 293 29.26 16.64 -6.12
C SER A 293 30.47 16.65 -5.18
N PHE A 294 30.27 16.23 -3.93
CA PHE A 294 31.30 16.08 -2.92
C PHE A 294 32.27 14.94 -3.27
N TRP A 295 31.77 13.74 -3.58
CA TRP A 295 32.60 12.57 -3.93
C TRP A 295 33.37 12.79 -5.24
N LYS A 296 32.77 13.44 -6.24
CA LYS A 296 33.42 13.75 -7.52
C LYS A 296 34.60 14.72 -7.37
N LYS A 297 34.66 15.50 -6.28
CA LYS A 297 35.72 16.49 -6.02
C LYS A 297 36.84 15.95 -5.12
N LYS A 298 36.67 14.79 -4.49
CA LYS A 298 37.63 14.23 -3.54
C LYS A 298 38.65 13.35 -4.27
N LYS A 299 39.93 13.75 -4.29
CA LYS A 299 41.05 12.97 -4.85
C LYS A 299 41.85 12.17 -3.80
N SER A 300 41.46 12.26 -2.52
CA SER A 300 42.16 11.62 -1.41
C SER A 300 41.15 11.16 -0.34
N MET A 301 41.23 9.89 0.04
CA MET A 301 40.34 9.22 1.00
C MET A 301 40.75 9.42 2.48
N ILE A 302 41.61 10.42 2.77
CA ILE A 302 42.09 10.67 4.12
C ILE A 302 40.93 11.22 4.98
N GLY A 303 40.55 10.50 6.05
CA GLY A 303 39.63 10.99 7.10
C GLY A 303 38.39 10.15 7.43
N MET A 304 38.16 8.97 6.81
CA MET A 304 37.05 8.09 7.19
C MET A 304 37.48 6.94 8.10
N SER A 305 36.64 6.60 9.09
CA SER A 305 36.87 5.51 10.04
C SER A 305 36.50 4.15 9.41
N THR A 306 37.49 3.28 9.19
CA THR A 306 37.32 1.95 8.58
C THR A 306 36.29 1.09 9.32
N LYS A 307 36.19 1.25 10.65
CA LYS A 307 35.22 0.53 11.50
C LYS A 307 33.78 0.97 11.23
N ALA A 308 33.57 2.27 10.95
CA ALA A 308 32.25 2.80 10.62
C ALA A 308 31.80 2.36 9.21
N VAL A 309 32.72 2.32 8.24
CA VAL A 309 32.43 1.83 6.88
C VAL A 309 32.08 0.35 6.87
N LEU A 310 32.85 -0.49 7.58
CA LEU A 310 32.56 -1.92 7.73
C LEU A 310 31.20 -2.16 8.38
N TRP A 311 30.89 -1.40 9.43
CA TRP A 311 29.61 -1.50 10.11
C TRP A 311 28.42 -1.11 9.22
N ARG A 312 28.55 -0.03 8.44
CA ARG A 312 27.53 0.39 7.48
C ARG A 312 27.27 -0.71 6.45
N CYS A 313 28.33 -1.26 5.86
CA CYS A 313 28.22 -2.36 4.91
C CYS A 313 27.51 -3.58 5.52
N PHE A 314 27.90 -3.99 6.73
CA PHE A 314 27.22 -5.06 7.47
C PHE A 314 25.74 -4.76 7.71
N SER A 315 25.44 -3.55 8.16
CA SER A 315 24.07 -3.09 8.46
C SER A 315 23.18 -3.12 7.22
N THR A 316 23.66 -2.60 6.10
CA THR A 316 22.92 -2.54 4.83
C THR A 316 22.66 -3.93 4.28
N VAL A 317 23.62 -4.86 4.40
CA VAL A 317 23.44 -6.27 4.02
C VAL A 317 22.40 -6.97 4.89
N VAL A 318 22.43 -6.77 6.21
CA VAL A 318 21.43 -7.34 7.14
C VAL A 318 20.03 -6.80 6.84
N ILE A 319 19.90 -5.49 6.59
CA ILE A 319 18.62 -4.87 6.24
C ILE A 319 18.11 -5.42 4.90
N PHE A 320 18.97 -5.57 3.90
CA PHE A 320 18.59 -6.17 2.62
C PHE A 320 18.11 -7.62 2.77
N LEU A 321 18.81 -8.45 3.56
CA LEU A 321 18.40 -9.83 3.83
C LEU A 321 17.07 -9.91 4.56
N PHE A 322 16.79 -8.97 5.47
CA PHE A 322 15.49 -8.86 6.12
C PHE A 322 14.38 -8.50 5.16
N LEU A 323 14.59 -7.50 4.31
CA LEU A 323 13.62 -7.12 3.30
C LEU A 323 13.35 -8.26 2.32
N LEU A 324 14.37 -9.08 2.04
CA LEU A 324 14.25 -10.28 1.24
C LEU A 324 13.44 -11.39 1.95
N ASP A 325 13.67 -11.62 3.25
CA ASP A 325 12.94 -12.62 4.07
C ASP A 325 11.46 -12.24 4.25
N GLU A 326 11.16 -10.95 4.48
CA GLU A 326 9.79 -10.47 4.67
C GLU A 326 8.95 -10.50 3.37
N GLN A 327 9.54 -10.86 2.22
CA GLN A 327 8.92 -10.73 0.91
C GLN A 327 8.34 -9.32 0.72
N THR A 328 9.16 -8.32 1.02
CA THR A 328 8.83 -6.91 0.87
C THR A 328 8.74 -6.56 -0.61
N SER A 329 7.91 -5.60 -0.98
CA SER A 329 7.70 -5.19 -2.37
C SER A 329 9.02 -4.88 -3.08
N LEU A 330 9.09 -5.26 -4.35
CA LEU A 330 10.25 -5.01 -5.22
C LEU A 330 10.72 -3.54 -5.22
N LEU A 331 9.78 -2.61 -5.03
CA LEU A 331 10.03 -1.18 -4.95
C LEU A 331 10.94 -0.77 -3.77
N VAL A 332 10.92 -1.52 -2.67
CA VAL A 332 11.79 -1.29 -1.49
C VAL A 332 13.05 -2.15 -1.58
N LEU A 333 12.91 -3.39 -2.07
CA LEU A 333 14.01 -4.35 -2.15
C LEU A 333 15.11 -3.93 -3.16
N VAL A 334 14.72 -3.41 -4.33
CA VAL A 334 15.67 -3.04 -5.39
C VAL A 334 16.59 -1.88 -4.98
N PRO A 335 16.08 -0.74 -4.46
CA PRO A 335 16.94 0.32 -3.95
C PRO A 335 17.85 -0.14 -2.81
N ALA A 336 17.35 -0.96 -1.88
CA ALA A 336 18.14 -1.52 -0.78
C ALA A 336 19.28 -2.42 -1.29
N GLY A 337 19.01 -3.26 -2.30
CA GLY A 337 20.02 -4.13 -2.92
C GLY A 337 21.10 -3.36 -3.68
N VAL A 338 20.71 -2.30 -4.41
CA VAL A 338 21.67 -1.40 -5.09
C VAL A 338 22.54 -0.67 -4.07
N GLY A 339 21.95 -0.19 -2.97
CA GLY A 339 22.68 0.40 -1.84
C GLY A 339 23.74 -0.54 -1.26
N ALA A 340 23.37 -1.79 -0.99
CA ALA A 340 24.29 -2.82 -0.49
C ALA A 340 25.47 -3.06 -1.46
N ALA A 341 25.21 -3.11 -2.76
CA ALA A 341 26.24 -3.34 -3.77
C ALA A 341 27.24 -2.16 -3.89
N ILE A 342 26.74 -0.91 -3.81
CA ILE A 342 27.58 0.29 -3.86
C ILE A 342 28.48 0.35 -2.61
N GLU A 343 27.92 0.09 -1.42
CA GLU A 343 28.70 0.13 -0.18
C GLU A 343 29.79 -0.96 -0.14
N PHE A 344 29.52 -2.14 -0.68
CA PHE A 344 30.52 -3.21 -0.81
C PHE A 344 31.67 -2.84 -1.76
N GLY A 345 31.37 -2.20 -2.89
CA GLY A 345 32.38 -1.72 -3.84
C GLY A 345 33.26 -0.59 -3.30
N THR A 346 32.76 0.18 -2.33
CA THR A 346 33.47 1.33 -1.74
C THR A 346 34.42 0.89 -0.61
N TYR A 347 34.21 -0.30 -0.03
CA TYR A 347 35.02 -0.83 1.07
C TYR A 347 36.47 -1.14 0.69
N SER A 348 36.75 -1.58 -0.55
CA SER A 348 38.08 -2.06 -0.95
C SER A 348 39.15 -0.97 -1.10
N GLU A 349 38.78 0.32 -1.06
CA GLU A 349 39.64 1.44 -1.45
C GLU A 349 40.06 2.35 -0.27
N SER A 350 39.72 2.03 0.98
CA SER A 350 39.88 2.97 2.10
C SER A 350 40.81 2.51 3.23
N GLU A 351 41.93 3.22 3.46
CA GLU A 351 42.79 3.10 4.65
C GLU A 351 43.09 4.44 5.36
N ARG A 352 42.86 4.39 6.69
CA ARG A 352 43.44 5.04 7.90
C ARG A 352 43.57 6.58 8.07
N LYS A 353 42.94 7.12 9.14
CA LYS A 353 43.50 7.46 10.50
C LYS A 353 42.51 8.36 11.27
N THR A 354 41.70 7.75 12.15
CA THR A 354 41.02 8.43 13.28
C THR A 354 40.71 7.43 14.41
N GLU A 355 41.65 6.54 14.72
CA GLU A 355 41.29 5.23 15.32
C GLU A 355 41.27 5.17 16.85
N GLU A 356 41.86 6.11 17.57
CA GLU A 356 42.07 5.96 19.03
C GLU A 356 40.86 6.39 19.87
N TYR A 357 40.25 7.55 19.55
CA TYR A 357 39.08 8.04 20.28
C TYR A 357 37.80 7.28 19.93
N ASP A 358 37.64 6.89 18.67
CA ASP A 358 36.54 6.01 18.22
C ASP A 358 36.60 4.67 18.94
N THR A 359 37.78 4.07 19.09
CA THR A 359 37.93 2.76 19.75
C THR A 359 37.56 2.81 21.24
N GLN A 360 37.88 3.90 21.94
CA GLN A 360 37.54 4.05 23.34
C GLN A 360 36.04 4.25 23.55
N ALA A 361 35.40 5.10 22.74
CA ALA A 361 33.95 5.29 22.76
C ALA A 361 33.22 3.97 22.43
N MET A 362 33.63 3.27 21.37
CA MET A 362 33.05 1.99 20.96
C MET A 362 33.21 0.89 22.02
N LYS A 363 34.33 0.87 22.76
CA LYS A 363 34.58 -0.14 23.81
C LYS A 363 33.63 0.02 25.01
N TYR A 364 33.43 1.23 25.51
CA TYR A 364 32.50 1.44 26.63
C TYR A 364 31.05 1.20 26.21
N LEU A 365 30.74 1.55 24.96
CA LEU A 365 29.40 1.48 24.42
C LEU A 365 28.98 0.03 24.09
N SER A 366 29.90 -0.81 23.65
CA SER A 366 29.65 -2.23 23.39
C SER A 366 29.32 -3.04 24.66
N TYR A 367 29.88 -2.66 25.81
CA TYR A 367 29.56 -3.31 27.10
C TYR A 367 28.10 -3.14 27.54
N LEU A 368 27.47 -2.02 27.21
CA LEU A 368 26.05 -1.78 27.49
C LEU A 368 25.15 -2.44 26.43
N LEU A 369 25.62 -2.45 25.20
CA LEU A 369 24.82 -2.82 24.04
C LEU A 369 24.72 -4.32 23.81
N TYR A 370 25.81 -5.09 23.94
CA TYR A 370 25.73 -6.53 23.75
C TYR A 370 24.67 -7.17 24.69
N PRO A 371 24.60 -6.80 25.98
CA PRO A 371 23.51 -7.25 26.85
C PRO A 371 22.12 -6.80 26.40
N LEU A 372 21.97 -5.58 25.89
CA LEU A 372 20.69 -5.05 25.41
C LEU A 372 20.20 -5.79 24.17
N CYS A 373 21.07 -6.03 23.19
CA CYS A 373 20.75 -6.77 21.97
C CYS A 373 20.43 -8.23 22.26
N VAL A 374 21.21 -8.88 23.14
CA VAL A 374 20.94 -10.26 23.58
C VAL A 374 19.63 -10.33 24.36
N GLY A 375 19.39 -9.39 25.29
CA GLY A 375 18.13 -9.31 26.02
C GLY A 375 16.92 -9.09 25.12
N GLY A 376 17.05 -8.21 24.11
CA GLY A 376 16.01 -7.96 23.10
C GLY A 376 15.72 -9.19 22.24
N ALA A 377 16.76 -9.93 21.82
CA ALA A 377 16.61 -11.17 21.05
C ALA A 377 15.96 -12.30 21.87
N VAL A 378 16.28 -12.40 23.17
CA VAL A 378 15.63 -13.36 24.07
C VAL A 378 14.18 -12.97 24.33
N TYR A 379 13.90 -11.68 24.56
CA TYR A 379 12.54 -11.17 24.73
C TYR A 379 11.68 -11.42 23.49
N SER A 380 12.22 -11.17 22.30
CA SER A 380 11.52 -11.39 21.03
C SER A 380 11.20 -12.87 20.83
N LEU A 381 12.15 -13.75 21.14
CA LEU A 381 11.95 -15.20 21.04
C LEU A 381 10.82 -15.72 21.94
N LEU A 382 10.66 -15.11 23.12
CA LEU A 382 9.65 -15.53 24.12
C LEU A 382 8.25 -14.99 23.84
N ASN A 383 8.15 -13.76 23.30
CA ASN A 383 6.88 -13.02 23.26
C ASN A 383 6.33 -12.76 21.84
N ILE A 384 7.11 -13.02 20.79
CA ILE A 384 6.73 -12.71 19.40
C ILE A 384 6.66 -14.00 18.59
N LYS A 385 5.63 -14.12 17.74
CA LYS A 385 5.46 -15.23 16.81
C LYS A 385 6.26 -14.98 15.54
N TYR A 386 6.89 -16.02 15.00
CA TYR A 386 7.72 -15.94 13.82
C TYR A 386 7.40 -17.08 12.86
N LYS A 387 7.65 -16.87 11.57
CA LYS A 387 7.46 -17.91 10.54
C LYS A 387 8.45 -19.07 10.70
N SER A 388 9.67 -18.75 11.14
CA SER A 388 10.77 -19.72 11.25
C SER A 388 11.88 -19.19 12.16
N TRP A 389 12.78 -20.10 12.57
CA TRP A 389 14.02 -19.74 13.26
C TRP A 389 14.88 -18.77 12.45
N TYR A 390 14.87 -18.89 11.12
CA TYR A 390 15.55 -17.95 10.23
C TYR A 390 14.94 -16.54 10.35
N SER A 391 13.61 -16.44 10.29
CA SER A 391 12.91 -15.15 10.39
C SER A 391 13.13 -14.47 11.75
N TRP A 392 13.15 -15.24 12.85
CA TRP A 392 13.53 -14.72 14.17
C TRP A 392 14.98 -14.21 14.21
N LEU A 393 15.92 -14.97 13.65
CA LEU A 393 17.34 -14.62 13.62
C LEU A 393 17.55 -13.31 12.86
N ILE A 394 16.95 -13.19 11.68
CA ILE A 394 17.05 -11.99 10.84
C ILE A 394 16.40 -10.78 11.52
N ASN A 395 15.19 -10.93 12.09
CA ASN A 395 14.55 -9.89 12.89
C ASN A 395 15.42 -9.43 14.08
N SER A 396 16.07 -10.37 14.75
CA SER A 396 16.98 -10.08 15.86
C SER A 396 18.23 -9.32 15.39
N PHE A 397 18.79 -9.68 14.23
CA PHE A 397 19.89 -8.94 13.62
C PHE A 397 19.49 -7.53 13.20
N VAL A 398 18.30 -7.33 12.64
CA VAL A 398 17.79 -6.01 12.24
C VAL A 398 17.60 -5.10 13.44
N ASN A 399 16.95 -5.60 14.50
CA ASN A 399 16.81 -4.86 15.75
C ASN A 399 18.17 -4.54 16.37
N GLY A 400 19.11 -5.49 16.30
CA GLY A 400 20.50 -5.25 16.65
C GLY A 400 21.10 -4.12 15.82
N VAL A 401 21.03 -4.20 14.49
CA VAL A 401 21.56 -3.17 13.57
C VAL A 401 20.98 -1.79 13.85
N TYR A 402 19.68 -1.68 14.12
CA TYR A 402 19.07 -0.41 14.51
C TYR A 402 19.61 0.11 15.85
N ALA A 403 19.76 -0.76 16.86
CA ALA A 403 20.33 -0.41 18.17
C ALA A 403 21.81 0.00 18.07
N PHE A 404 22.61 -0.70 17.27
CA PHE A 404 24.00 -0.34 16.99
C PHE A 404 24.11 0.93 16.14
N GLY A 405 23.19 1.17 15.20
CA GLY A 405 23.16 2.38 14.38
C GLY A 405 23.01 3.66 15.22
N PHE A 406 22.27 3.60 16.33
CA PHE A 406 22.21 4.68 17.34
C PHE A 406 23.61 5.05 17.85
N LEU A 407 24.44 4.04 18.05
CA LEU A 407 25.74 4.17 18.69
C LEU A 407 26.82 4.67 17.76
N PHE A 408 26.77 4.38 16.46
CA PHE A 408 27.73 4.94 15.51
C PHE A 408 27.57 6.44 15.29
N MET A 409 26.48 7.04 15.78
CA MET A 409 26.26 8.49 15.74
C MET A 409 26.71 9.21 17.02
N LEU A 410 26.92 8.48 18.12
CA LEU A 410 27.39 9.04 19.40
C LEU A 410 28.87 9.44 19.44
N PRO A 411 29.82 8.78 18.74
CA PRO A 411 31.23 9.18 18.73
C PRO A 411 31.43 10.64 18.35
N GLN A 412 30.66 11.16 17.39
CA GLN A 412 30.75 12.57 16.99
C GLN A 412 30.37 13.51 18.15
N LEU A 413 29.29 13.18 18.88
CA LEU A 413 28.88 13.94 20.07
C LEU A 413 29.91 13.82 21.20
N PHE A 414 30.51 12.64 21.38
CA PHE A 414 31.53 12.39 22.39
C PHE A 414 32.82 13.18 22.09
N VAL A 415 33.26 13.18 20.84
CA VAL A 415 34.43 13.94 20.38
C VAL A 415 34.19 15.44 20.58
N ASN A 416 33.00 15.96 20.26
CA ASN A 416 32.64 17.35 20.55
C ASN A 416 32.78 17.67 22.05
N TYR A 417 32.28 16.78 22.90
CA TYR A 417 32.34 16.96 24.36
C TYR A 417 33.77 16.90 24.90
N LYS A 418 34.62 15.99 24.40
CA LYS A 418 36.01 15.83 24.83
C LYS A 418 36.90 16.97 24.35
N LEU A 419 36.73 17.41 23.09
CA LEU A 419 37.52 18.49 22.50
C LEU A 419 36.97 19.89 22.83
N LYS A 420 35.78 19.97 23.44
CA LYS A 420 35.10 21.23 23.78
C LYS A 420 34.97 22.17 22.56
N SER A 421 34.77 21.59 21.38
CA SER A 421 34.58 22.30 20.10
C SER A 421 33.65 21.52 19.18
N VAL A 422 33.02 22.21 18.22
CA VAL A 422 32.18 21.57 17.18
C VAL A 422 32.75 21.86 15.80
N ALA A 423 32.86 20.83 14.95
CA ALA A 423 33.36 21.01 13.59
C ALA A 423 32.43 21.92 12.79
N HIS A 424 33.01 22.79 11.98
CA HIS A 424 32.26 23.63 11.08
C HIS A 424 31.48 22.80 10.03
N LEU A 425 30.15 22.91 10.03
CA LEU A 425 29.29 22.38 8.99
C LEU A 425 28.85 23.50 8.03
N PRO A 426 28.98 23.35 6.70
CA PRO A 426 28.43 24.31 5.75
C PRO A 426 26.93 24.54 5.98
N TRP A 427 26.48 25.79 5.92
CA TRP A 427 25.08 26.16 6.21
C TRP A 427 24.08 25.35 5.37
N LYS A 428 24.37 25.11 4.09
CA LYS A 428 23.52 24.29 3.20
C LYS A 428 23.34 22.85 3.70
N ALA A 429 24.43 22.19 4.08
CA ALA A 429 24.39 20.81 4.60
C ALA A 429 23.67 20.75 5.96
N PHE A 430 23.88 21.76 6.79
CA PHE A 430 23.20 21.87 8.09
C PHE A 430 21.70 22.05 7.94
N THR A 431 21.28 22.92 7.01
CA THR A 431 19.87 23.14 6.68
C THR A 431 19.22 21.87 6.12
N TYR A 432 19.89 21.13 5.23
CA TYR A 432 19.36 19.86 4.74
C TYR A 432 19.21 18.82 5.85
N LYS A 433 20.21 18.68 6.73
CA LYS A 433 20.13 17.80 7.89
C LYS A 433 18.94 18.15 8.79
N ALA A 434 18.75 19.45 9.09
CA ALA A 434 17.65 19.92 9.91
C ALA A 434 16.26 19.66 9.28
N PHE A 435 16.14 19.85 7.95
CA PHE A 435 14.89 19.59 7.25
C PHE A 435 14.58 18.09 7.14
N ASN A 436 15.57 17.24 6.89
CA ASN A 436 15.36 15.79 6.83
C ASN A 436 14.84 15.27 8.17
N THR A 437 15.53 15.60 9.27
CA THR A 437 15.10 15.31 10.66
C THR A 437 13.66 15.77 10.92
N PHE A 438 13.34 17.03 10.60
CA PHE A 438 12.00 17.57 10.81
C PHE A 438 10.91 16.88 9.96
N ILE A 439 11.22 16.55 8.70
CA ILE A 439 10.28 15.91 7.79
C ILE A 439 10.04 14.46 8.20
N ASP A 440 11.09 13.72 8.57
CA ASP A 440 11.01 12.32 9.02
C ASP A 440 10.13 12.18 10.27
N ASP A 441 10.22 13.14 11.20
CA ASP A 441 9.33 13.25 12.36
C ASP A 441 7.86 13.41 11.94
N VAL A 442 7.58 14.40 11.07
CA VAL A 442 6.22 14.65 10.54
C VAL A 442 5.68 13.40 9.83
N PHE A 443 6.52 12.68 9.12
CA PHE A 443 6.20 11.41 8.47
C PHE A 443 5.87 10.29 9.44
N ALA A 444 6.67 10.13 10.50
CA ALA A 444 6.45 9.12 11.54
C ALA A 444 5.15 9.35 12.34
N PHE A 445 4.60 10.57 12.33
CA PHE A 445 3.30 10.90 12.92
C PHE A 445 2.13 10.76 11.94
N ILE A 446 2.32 11.08 10.66
CA ILE A 446 1.24 11.07 9.66
C ILE A 446 1.02 9.69 9.04
N ILE A 447 2.10 8.94 8.81
CA ILE A 447 2.06 7.63 8.14
C ILE A 447 2.31 6.53 9.17
N THR A 448 1.54 5.44 9.08
CA THR A 448 1.78 4.23 9.86
C THR A 448 3.07 3.55 9.40
N MET A 449 4.20 4.01 9.93
CA MET A 449 5.50 3.38 9.72
C MET A 449 5.74 2.26 10.73
N PRO A 450 6.54 1.23 10.36
CA PRO A 450 7.01 0.22 11.31
C PRO A 450 7.66 0.89 12.53
N THR A 451 7.40 0.34 13.71
CA THR A 451 7.89 0.91 14.98
C THR A 451 9.41 1.02 15.04
N SER A 452 10.12 0.09 14.41
CA SER A 452 11.59 0.12 14.25
C SER A 452 12.06 1.34 13.45
N HIS A 453 11.37 1.68 12.35
CA HIS A 453 11.67 2.87 11.55
C HIS A 453 11.35 4.15 12.31
N ARG A 454 10.23 4.21 13.02
CA ARG A 454 9.88 5.36 13.87
C ARG A 454 10.92 5.59 14.97
N LEU A 455 11.44 4.51 15.57
CA LEU A 455 12.51 4.58 16.56
C LEU A 455 13.83 5.05 15.94
N ALA A 456 14.11 4.68 14.69
CA ALA A 456 15.28 5.15 13.95
C ALA A 456 15.21 6.65 13.63
N CYS A 457 14.05 7.17 13.19
CA CYS A 457 13.84 8.61 13.00
C CYS A 457 14.01 9.35 14.34
N PHE A 458 13.28 8.91 15.38
CA PHE A 458 13.36 9.51 16.73
C PHE A 458 14.79 9.58 17.29
N ARG A 459 15.60 8.54 17.03
CA ARG A 459 17.02 8.51 17.37
C ARG A 459 17.76 9.68 16.71
N ASP A 460 17.55 9.89 15.41
CA ASP A 460 18.28 10.87 14.62
C ASP A 460 17.96 12.28 15.13
N ASP A 461 16.72 12.50 15.59
CA ASP A 461 16.26 13.75 16.20
C ASP A 461 16.91 14.02 17.55
N VAL A 462 16.95 13.02 18.45
CA VAL A 462 17.61 13.15 19.76
C VAL A 462 19.10 13.49 19.58
N VAL A 463 19.78 12.79 18.67
CA VAL A 463 21.20 13.06 18.35
C VAL A 463 21.36 14.45 17.77
N PHE A 464 20.45 14.89 16.89
CA PHE A 464 20.48 16.22 16.30
C PHE A 464 20.26 17.33 17.34
N LEU A 465 19.31 17.17 18.27
CA LEU A 465 19.08 18.12 19.36
C LEU A 465 20.29 18.24 20.29
N VAL A 466 20.93 17.12 20.65
CA VAL A 466 22.17 17.15 21.44
C VAL A 466 23.30 17.84 20.68
N TYR A 467 23.40 17.62 19.36
CA TYR A 467 24.35 18.33 18.51
C TYR A 467 24.09 19.85 18.51
N LEU A 468 22.83 20.29 18.38
CA LEU A 468 22.48 21.71 18.46
C LEU A 468 22.87 22.32 19.82
N TYR A 469 22.61 21.61 20.90
CA TYR A 469 23.01 22.03 22.25
C TYR A 469 24.54 22.16 22.37
N GLN A 470 25.30 21.18 21.87
CA GLN A 470 26.77 21.24 21.85
C GLN A 470 27.30 22.39 21.00
N ARG A 471 26.66 22.68 19.86
CA ARG A 471 27.01 23.80 18.98
C ARG A 471 26.73 25.16 19.62
N TRP A 472 25.72 25.23 20.48
CA TRP A 472 25.45 26.42 21.29
C TRP A 472 26.47 26.60 22.43
N LEU A 473 26.86 25.51 23.09
CA LEU A 473 27.76 25.53 24.24
C LEU A 473 29.25 25.66 23.87
N TYR A 474 29.69 25.06 22.77
CA TYR A 474 31.10 24.99 22.36
C TYR A 474 31.37 25.82 21.10
N PRO A 475 32.53 26.48 20.99
CA PRO A 475 32.89 27.24 19.79
C PRO A 475 33.03 26.33 18.56
N VAL A 476 32.67 26.90 17.39
CA VAL A 476 32.79 26.22 16.10
C VAL A 476 34.23 26.27 15.62
N ASP A 477 34.88 25.11 15.57
CA ASP A 477 36.24 24.95 15.08
C ASP A 477 36.25 24.73 13.56
N LYS A 478 36.85 25.68 12.85
CA LYS A 478 36.96 25.73 11.39
C LYS A 478 38.11 24.86 10.85
N ARG A 479 39.06 24.45 11.69
CA ARG A 479 40.18 23.58 11.32
C ARG A 479 39.83 22.11 11.44
N ARG A 480 38.83 21.80 12.27
CA ARG A 480 38.41 20.42 12.51
C ARG A 480 37.64 19.88 11.31
N VAL A 481 38.00 18.66 10.95
CA VAL A 481 37.29 17.86 9.95
C VAL A 481 35.90 17.54 10.50
N ASN A 482 34.86 17.87 9.73
CA ASN A 482 33.47 17.56 10.06
C ASN A 482 33.12 16.10 9.72
N GLU A 483 31.90 15.68 10.04
CA GLU A 483 31.40 14.31 9.81
C GLU A 483 31.42 13.89 8.32
N PHE A 484 31.53 14.85 7.40
CA PHE A 484 31.68 14.65 5.96
C PHE A 484 33.14 14.66 5.50
N GLY A 485 34.11 14.79 6.41
CA GLY A 485 35.52 14.84 6.03
C GLY A 485 36.01 16.21 5.54
N GLU A 486 35.32 17.33 5.81
CA GLU A 486 35.76 18.69 5.43
C GLU A 486 36.22 19.53 6.64
N SER A 487 37.35 20.25 6.50
CA SER A 487 37.67 21.42 7.35
C SER A 487 37.50 22.73 6.55
N TYR A 488 37.03 23.80 7.19
CA TYR A 488 36.74 25.07 6.51
C TYR A 488 38.01 25.79 6.03
N GLU A 489 39.12 25.67 6.77
CA GLU A 489 40.41 26.29 6.39
C GLU A 489 41.13 25.57 5.23
N GLU A 490 40.98 24.25 5.08
CA GLU A 490 41.54 23.50 3.93
C GLU A 490 40.87 23.90 2.61
N LYS A 491 39.60 24.33 2.66
CA LYS A 491 38.85 24.85 1.50
C LYS A 491 39.29 26.26 1.10
N ALA A 492 39.61 27.12 2.07
CA ALA A 492 40.11 28.47 1.82
C ALA A 492 41.51 28.46 1.16
N THR A 493 42.36 27.50 1.54
CA THR A 493 43.71 27.34 0.98
C THR A 493 43.69 26.79 -0.46
N ARG A 494 42.58 26.18 -0.89
CA ARG A 494 42.38 25.64 -2.25
C ARG A 494 41.63 26.57 -3.20
N ALA A 495 41.21 27.76 -2.75
CA ALA A 495 40.71 28.77 -3.66
C ALA A 495 41.88 29.26 -4.53
N PRO A 496 41.75 29.31 -5.87
CA PRO A 496 42.86 29.74 -6.72
C PRO A 496 43.19 31.20 -6.39
N HIS A 497 44.46 31.48 -6.10
CA HIS A 497 44.99 32.83 -6.19
C HIS A 497 44.73 33.30 -7.63
N THR A 498 43.89 34.32 -7.77
CA THR A 498 43.79 35.09 -9.01
C THR A 498 45.07 35.90 -9.14
N ASP A 499 46.00 35.41 -9.96
CA ASP A 499 47.00 36.24 -10.62
C ASP A 499 46.47 36.69 -11.98
#